data_AF-A0A3M2SN01-F1
#
_entry.id   AF-A0A3M2SN01-F1
#
_cell.length_a   1.000
_cell.length_b   1.000
_cell.length_c   1.000
_cell.angle_alpha   90.00
_cell.angle_beta   90.00
_cell.angle_gamma   90.00
#
_symmetry.space_group_name_H-M   'P 1'
#
loop_
_entity.id
_entity.type
_entity.pdbx_description
1 polymer ?
#
loop_
_entity_poly.entity_id
_entity_poly.type
_entity_poly.pdbx_seq_one_letter_code
_entity_poly.pdbx_strand_id
1 'polypeptide(L)'
;MPPRRRQRPLPRVYALLNAGVRLVAWLTSLAAVLMLAYVGKEWPSKGQVVVAGALGCAIAMLNDSWDMLATTDASMVVPRLAASRRVLHDLFSMALCVGGIIMMWVSNISLSPEKTSEQRRQEMWVMMALWTLIAVVAWRLIFAVWGCVDCSGDARRAARRRQRRRRRRNDPWDQMGIL
;
A
#
# COMPACT_ATOMS: atom_id res chain seq x y z
N MET A 1 -25.22 17.48 3.71
CA MET A 1 -24.53 16.21 3.42
C MET A 1 -23.79 16.34 2.10
N PRO A 2 -22.47 16.08 2.02
CA PRO A 2 -21.77 16.13 0.74
C PRO A 2 -22.32 15.03 -0.18
N PRO A 3 -22.47 15.29 -1.49
CA PRO A 3 -23.02 14.31 -2.40
C PRO A 3 -22.10 13.09 -2.45
N ARG A 4 -22.64 11.91 -2.12
CA ARG A 4 -21.99 10.61 -2.38
C ARG A 4 -21.65 10.57 -3.87
N ARG A 5 -20.38 10.80 -4.23
CA ARG A 5 -19.90 10.62 -5.61
C ARG A 5 -20.30 9.20 -6.02
N ARG A 6 -21.23 9.07 -6.98
CA ARG A 6 -21.57 7.79 -7.63
C ARG A 6 -20.26 7.15 -8.07
N GLN A 7 -19.82 6.13 -7.33
CA GLN A 7 -18.67 5.33 -7.70
C GLN A 7 -19.10 4.51 -8.90
N ARG A 8 -18.40 4.64 -10.03
CA ARG A 8 -18.68 3.78 -11.18
C ARG A 8 -18.18 2.37 -10.82
N PRO A 9 -18.98 1.33 -11.08
CA PRO A 9 -18.49 -0.04 -10.93
C PRO A 9 -17.25 -0.21 -11.81
N LEU A 10 -16.17 -0.73 -11.24
CA LEU A 10 -15.00 -1.12 -12.01
C LEU A 10 -15.37 -2.32 -12.90
N PRO A 11 -14.72 -2.50 -14.05
CA PRO A 11 -14.83 -3.75 -14.79
C PRO A 11 -14.56 -4.94 -13.86
N ARG A 12 -15.41 -5.98 -13.91
CA ARG A 12 -15.30 -7.14 -12.98
C ARG A 12 -13.91 -7.76 -12.99
N VAL A 13 -13.29 -7.86 -14.17
CA VAL A 13 -11.92 -8.38 -14.35
C VAL A 13 -10.90 -7.54 -13.58
N TYR A 14 -10.98 -6.21 -13.67
CA TYR A 14 -10.09 -5.32 -12.93
C TYR A 14 -10.28 -5.46 -11.42
N ALA A 15 -11.54 -5.58 -10.96
CA ALA A 15 -11.82 -5.77 -9.54
C ALA A 15 -11.25 -7.09 -9.00
N LEU A 16 -11.38 -8.18 -9.76
CA LEU A 16 -10.81 -9.49 -9.41
C LEU A 16 -9.27 -9.47 -9.40
N LEU A 17 -8.64 -8.89 -10.42
CA LEU A 17 -7.19 -8.75 -10.48
C LEU A 17 -6.66 -7.90 -9.33
N ASN A 18 -7.30 -6.76 -9.05
CA ASN A 18 -6.93 -5.90 -7.93
C ASN A 18 -7.06 -6.63 -6.58
N ALA A 19 -8.17 -7.36 -6.36
CA ALA A 19 -8.36 -8.15 -5.15
C ALA A 19 -7.31 -9.27 -5.03
N GLY A 20 -6.98 -9.95 -6.13
CA GLY A 20 -5.96 -11.00 -6.17
C GLY A 20 -4.56 -10.49 -5.82
N VAL A 21 -4.12 -9.39 -6.45
CA VAL A 21 -2.80 -8.80 -6.16
C VAL A 21 -2.74 -8.28 -4.71
N ARG A 22 -3.83 -7.68 -4.21
CA ARG A 22 -3.94 -7.25 -2.81
C ARG A 22 -3.88 -8.42 -1.84
N LEU A 23 -4.49 -9.56 -2.16
CA LEU A 23 -4.41 -10.77 -1.33
C LEU A 23 -2.97 -11.30 -1.26
N VAL A 24 -2.23 -11.31 -2.37
CA VAL A 24 -0.83 -11.75 -2.38
C VAL A 24 0.04 -10.80 -1.55
N ALA A 25 -0.16 -9.49 -1.67
CA ALA A 25 0.54 -8.50 -0.86
C ALA A 25 0.20 -8.63 0.65
N TRP A 26 -1.07 -8.92 0.96
CA TRP A 26 -1.52 -9.19 2.33
C TRP A 26 -0.84 -10.42 2.92
N LEU A 27 -0.78 -11.54 2.18
CA LEU A 27 -0.09 -12.76 2.61
C LEU A 27 1.41 -12.53 2.83
N THR A 28 2.04 -11.76 1.93
CA THR A 28 3.45 -11.38 2.07
C THR A 28 3.67 -10.56 3.36
N SER A 29 2.76 -9.61 3.63
CA SER A 29 2.83 -8.76 4.84
C SER A 29 2.61 -9.57 6.12
N LEU A 30 1.69 -10.56 6.10
CA LEU A 30 1.49 -11.50 7.21
C LEU A 30 2.74 -12.33 7.48
N ALA A 31 3.33 -12.90 6.43
CA ALA A 31 4.57 -13.68 6.56
C ALA A 31 5.71 -12.82 7.16
N ALA A 32 5.85 -11.58 6.69
CA ALA A 32 6.82 -10.63 7.24
C ALA A 32 6.56 -10.37 8.73
N VAL A 33 5.33 -10.04 9.15
CA VAL A 33 5.00 -9.84 10.58
C VAL A 33 5.36 -11.06 11.43
N LEU A 34 5.04 -12.27 10.96
CA LEU A 34 5.33 -13.50 11.70
C LEU A 34 6.83 -13.76 11.81
N MET A 35 7.60 -13.58 10.73
CA MET A 35 9.06 -13.72 10.76
C MET A 35 9.71 -12.69 11.69
N LEU A 36 9.25 -11.44 11.62
CA LEU A 36 9.72 -10.34 12.46
C LEU A 36 9.40 -10.60 13.94
N ALA A 37 8.18 -11.05 14.25
CA ALA A 37 7.78 -11.41 15.60
C ALA A 37 8.60 -12.59 16.14
N TYR A 38 8.86 -13.61 15.31
CA TYR A 38 9.70 -14.74 15.68
C TYR A 38 11.14 -14.30 15.99
N VAL A 39 11.76 -13.48 15.13
CA VAL A 39 13.11 -12.93 15.36
C VAL A 39 13.15 -12.11 16.65
N GLY A 40 12.14 -11.29 16.93
CA GLY A 40 12.07 -10.50 18.15
C GLY A 40 11.89 -11.33 19.42
N LYS A 41 11.15 -12.44 19.34
CA LYS A 41 10.96 -13.40 20.45
C LYS A 41 12.23 -14.21 20.73
N GLU A 42 12.86 -14.74 19.68
CA GLU A 42 14.00 -15.65 19.78
C GLU A 42 15.30 -14.91 20.16
N TRP A 43 15.47 -13.67 19.68
CA TRP A 43 16.63 -12.82 20.01
C TRP A 43 16.20 -11.44 20.54
N PRO A 44 15.87 -11.34 21.84
CA PRO A 44 15.37 -10.10 22.45
C PRO A 44 16.31 -8.90 22.28
N SER A 45 17.62 -9.14 22.22
CA SER A 45 18.65 -8.12 21.96
C SER A 45 18.49 -7.42 20.60
N LYS A 46 17.76 -8.03 19.66
CA LYS A 46 17.42 -7.47 18.35
C LYS A 46 15.96 -7.02 18.27
N GLY A 47 15.15 -7.24 19.31
CA GLY A 47 13.71 -6.94 19.31
C GLY A 47 13.37 -5.51 18.93
N GLN A 48 14.11 -4.52 19.45
CA GLN A 48 13.91 -3.09 19.14
C GLN A 48 14.04 -2.77 17.64
N VAL A 49 14.95 -3.47 16.97
CA VAL A 49 15.28 -3.27 15.55
C VAL A 49 14.11 -3.71 14.65
N VAL A 50 13.33 -4.67 15.13
CA VAL A 50 12.29 -5.36 14.37
C VAL A 50 10.93 -4.64 14.46
N VAL A 51 10.68 -3.87 15.52
CA VAL A 51 9.39 -3.23 15.81
C VAL A 51 8.93 -2.31 14.67
N ALA A 52 9.82 -1.48 14.13
CA ALA A 52 9.46 -0.53 13.07
C ALA A 52 8.99 -1.26 11.79
N GLY A 53 9.70 -2.32 11.39
CA GLY A 53 9.32 -3.16 10.26
C GLY A 53 7.99 -3.90 10.50
N ALA A 54 7.79 -4.43 11.70
CA ALA A 54 6.56 -5.14 12.07
C ALA A 54 5.34 -4.20 12.06
N LEU A 55 5.48 -3.00 12.62
CA LEU A 55 4.43 -1.97 12.58
C LEU A 55 4.11 -1.53 11.15
N GLY A 56 5.15 -1.32 10.33
CA GLY A 56 4.99 -1.01 8.91
C GLY A 56 4.19 -2.08 8.17
N CYS A 57 4.50 -3.37 8.41
CA CYS A 57 3.80 -4.51 7.83
C CYS A 57 2.35 -4.65 8.33
N ALA A 58 2.08 -4.38 9.61
CA ALA A 58 0.72 -4.42 10.16
C ALA A 58 -0.17 -3.34 9.52
N ILE A 59 0.34 -2.12 9.35
CA ILE A 59 -0.37 -1.05 8.66
C ILE A 59 -0.61 -1.40 7.19
N ALA A 60 0.40 -2.01 6.55
CA ALA A 60 0.32 -2.57 5.21
C ALA A 60 -0.85 -3.56 5.06
N MET A 61 -0.97 -4.51 5.99
CA MET A 61 -2.07 -5.48 6.01
C MET A 61 -3.43 -4.81 6.21
N LEU A 62 -3.53 -3.80 7.07
CA LEU A 62 -4.77 -3.06 7.27
C LEU A 62 -5.19 -2.31 6.01
N ASN A 63 -4.23 -1.69 5.30
CA ASN A 63 -4.47 -1.02 4.03
C ASN A 63 -4.99 -1.99 2.98
N ASP A 64 -4.38 -3.17 2.84
CA ASP A 64 -4.81 -4.17 1.86
C ASP A 64 -6.17 -4.76 2.21
N SER A 65 -6.43 -5.01 3.50
CA SER A 65 -7.73 -5.48 4.01
C SER A 65 -8.85 -4.50 3.66
N TRP A 66 -8.60 -3.20 3.86
CA TRP A 66 -9.57 -2.16 3.50
C TRP A 66 -9.86 -2.14 2.01
N ASP A 67 -8.82 -2.18 1.16
CA ASP A 67 -8.99 -2.16 -0.29
C ASP A 67 -9.68 -3.44 -0.80
N MET A 68 -9.39 -4.61 -0.21
CA MET A 68 -10.10 -5.86 -0.52
C MET A 68 -11.59 -5.78 -0.14
N LEU A 69 -11.91 -5.32 1.07
CA LEU A 69 -13.29 -5.14 1.53
C LEU A 69 -14.05 -4.16 0.63
N ALA A 70 -13.46 -2.99 0.34
CA ALA A 70 -14.07 -2.00 -0.53
C ALA A 70 -14.17 -2.44 -2.00
N THR A 71 -13.47 -3.50 -2.40
CA THR A 71 -13.55 -4.08 -3.75
C THR A 71 -14.58 -5.20 -3.85
N THR A 72 -14.74 -5.97 -2.77
CA THR A 72 -15.63 -7.14 -2.68
C THR A 72 -17.02 -6.82 -2.12
N ASP A 73 -17.17 -5.69 -1.44
CA ASP A 73 -18.46 -5.26 -0.89
C ASP A 73 -19.47 -4.90 -1.99
N ALA A 74 -20.34 -5.86 -2.30
CA ALA A 74 -21.47 -5.67 -3.22
C ALA A 74 -22.56 -4.76 -2.64
N SER A 75 -22.61 -4.58 -1.32
CA SER A 75 -23.61 -3.77 -0.62
C SER A 75 -23.29 -2.26 -0.60
N MET A 76 -22.09 -1.86 -1.06
CA MET A 76 -21.59 -0.47 -1.09
C MET A 76 -21.66 0.25 0.27
N VAL A 77 -21.60 -0.50 1.37
CA VAL A 77 -21.58 0.05 2.74
C VAL A 77 -20.18 0.58 3.05
N VAL A 78 -19.13 -0.08 2.55
CA VAL A 78 -17.74 0.32 2.72
C VAL A 78 -17.31 1.26 1.59
N PRO A 79 -17.08 2.56 1.87
CA PRO A 79 -16.70 3.50 0.83
C PRO A 79 -15.26 3.27 0.38
N ARG A 80 -15.06 3.15 -0.93
CA ARG A 80 -13.70 3.19 -1.51
C ARG A 80 -13.01 4.52 -1.20
N LEU A 81 -11.80 4.43 -0.67
CA LEU A 81 -10.96 5.60 -0.39
C LEU A 81 -10.60 6.30 -1.71
N ALA A 82 -10.48 7.62 -1.65
CA ALA A 82 -9.91 8.39 -2.75
C ALA A 82 -8.48 7.90 -3.06
N ALA A 83 -8.12 7.81 -4.34
CA ALA A 83 -6.83 7.28 -4.77
C ALA A 83 -5.64 7.99 -4.08
N SER A 84 -5.72 9.31 -3.87
CA SER A 84 -4.68 10.08 -3.18
C SER A 84 -4.47 9.66 -1.73
N ARG A 85 -5.55 9.30 -1.03
CA ARG A 85 -5.47 8.82 0.36
C ARG A 85 -4.86 7.43 0.44
N ARG A 86 -5.17 6.55 -0.52
CA ARG A 86 -4.54 5.21 -0.60
C ARG A 86 -3.04 5.31 -0.81
N VAL A 87 -2.61 6.14 -1.76
CA VAL A 87 -1.18 6.40 -2.01
C VAL A 87 -0.49 6.90 -0.74
N LEU A 88 -1.11 7.83 0.01
CA LEU A 88 -0.54 8.31 1.27
C LEU A 88 -0.36 7.18 2.30
N HIS A 89 -1.36 6.32 2.47
CA HIS A 89 -1.29 5.18 3.40
C HIS A 89 -0.21 4.16 2.97
N ASP A 90 -0.09 3.90 1.67
CA ASP A 90 0.95 3.01 1.13
C ASP A 90 2.36 3.62 1.29
N LEU A 91 2.53 4.92 1.06
CA LEU A 91 3.80 5.64 1.29
C LEU A 91 4.20 5.65 2.77
N PHE A 92 3.23 5.84 3.68
CA PHE A 92 3.47 5.82 5.12
C PHE A 92 3.93 4.44 5.60
N SER A 93 3.22 3.38 5.19
CA SER A 93 3.62 1.99 5.49
C SER A 93 4.99 1.67 4.90
N MET A 94 5.24 2.09 3.66
CA MET A 94 6.53 1.92 2.99
C MET A 94 7.68 2.59 3.76
N ALA A 95 7.48 3.83 4.24
CA ALA A 95 8.49 4.54 5.01
C ALA A 95 8.87 3.80 6.30
N LEU A 96 7.89 3.23 7.00
CA LEU A 96 8.13 2.41 8.21
C LEU A 96 8.86 1.10 7.87
N CYS A 97 8.47 0.42 6.79
CA CYS A 97 9.15 -0.79 6.34
C CYS A 97 10.62 -0.49 5.92
N VAL A 98 10.86 0.60 5.20
CA VAL A 98 12.23 1.05 4.84
C VAL A 98 13.03 1.41 6.09
N GLY A 99 12.42 2.10 7.06
CA GLY A 99 13.05 2.35 8.36
C GLY A 99 13.45 1.06 9.09
N GLY A 100 12.58 0.04 9.06
CA GLY A 100 12.88 -1.30 9.60
C GLY A 100 14.05 -1.98 8.88
N ILE A 101 14.10 -1.90 7.54
CA ILE A 101 15.22 -2.42 6.73
C ILE A 101 16.53 -1.77 7.16
N ILE A 102 16.57 -0.43 7.26
CA ILE A 102 17.77 0.32 7.63
C ILE A 102 18.24 -0.07 9.04
N MET A 103 17.31 -0.12 10.01
CA MET A 103 17.65 -0.52 11.38
C MET A 103 18.21 -1.94 11.44
N MET A 104 17.62 -2.88 10.70
CA MET A 104 18.10 -4.27 10.60
C MET A 104 19.48 -4.35 9.97
N TRP A 105 19.71 -3.60 8.91
CA TRP A 105 20.98 -3.58 8.23
C TRP A 105 22.09 -3.06 9.15
N VAL A 106 21.89 -1.88 9.77
CA VAL A 106 22.87 -1.27 10.68
C VAL A 106 23.17 -2.20 11.85
N SER A 107 22.16 -2.90 12.37
CA SER A 107 22.30 -3.82 13.50
C SER A 107 23.00 -5.16 13.16
N ASN A 108 23.18 -5.47 11.87
CA ASN A 108 23.79 -6.70 11.39
C ASN A 108 25.29 -6.56 11.07
N ILE A 109 25.87 -5.36 11.14
CA ILE A 109 27.28 -5.07 10.82
C ILE A 109 28.23 -5.44 12.00
N SER A 110 27.73 -6.04 13.08
CA SER A 110 28.55 -6.51 14.22
C SER A 110 29.40 -7.74 13.84
N LEU A 111 30.55 -7.50 13.20
CA LEU A 111 31.53 -8.51 12.80
C LEU A 111 32.20 -9.15 14.03
N SER A 112 31.74 -10.34 14.43
CA SER A 112 32.50 -11.22 15.31
C SER A 112 33.23 -12.26 14.44
N PRO A 113 34.57 -12.43 14.59
CA PRO A 113 35.37 -13.28 13.72
C PRO A 113 35.15 -14.79 13.93
N GLU A 114 34.45 -15.19 14.99
CA GLU A 114 34.14 -16.59 15.30
C GLU A 114 32.63 -16.79 15.36
N LYS A 115 32.03 -17.33 14.29
CA LYS A 115 30.58 -17.51 14.18
C LYS A 115 30.16 -18.89 14.69
N THR A 116 29.46 -18.93 15.83
CA THR A 116 28.83 -20.15 16.35
C THR A 116 27.68 -20.63 15.46
N SER A 117 27.24 -21.89 15.63
CA SER A 117 26.10 -22.46 14.89
C SER A 117 24.80 -21.69 15.14
N GLU A 118 24.61 -21.14 16.34
CA GLU A 118 23.47 -20.29 16.68
C GLU A 118 23.50 -18.94 15.95
N GLN A 119 24.67 -18.31 15.82
CA GLN A 119 24.82 -17.09 15.03
C GLN A 119 24.48 -17.30 13.55
N ARG A 120 24.87 -18.45 12.96
CA ARG A 120 24.47 -18.77 11.56
C ARG A 120 22.96 -18.92 11.42
N ARG A 121 22.30 -19.59 12.38
CA ARG A 121 20.83 -19.71 12.40
C ARG A 121 20.19 -18.34 12.51
N GLN A 122 20.69 -17.49 13.39
CA GLN A 122 20.25 -16.12 13.56
C GLN A 122 20.38 -15.30 12.27
N GLU A 123 21.55 -15.30 11.64
CA GLU A 123 21.80 -14.58 10.38
C GLU A 123 20.84 -15.03 9.28
N MET A 124 20.56 -16.33 9.17
CA MET A 124 19.63 -16.88 8.19
C MET A 124 18.19 -16.37 8.41
N TRP A 125 17.69 -16.41 9.64
CA TRP A 125 16.33 -15.93 9.96
C TRP A 125 16.20 -14.42 9.78
N VAL A 126 17.21 -13.65 10.18
CA VAL A 126 17.26 -12.19 9.97
C VAL A 126 17.30 -11.86 8.48
N MET A 127 18.08 -12.61 7.69
CA MET A 127 18.15 -12.44 6.23
C MET A 127 16.79 -12.75 5.58
N MET A 128 16.11 -13.83 5.99
CA MET A 128 14.76 -14.15 5.49
C MET A 128 13.74 -13.07 5.87
N ALA A 129 13.77 -12.57 7.10
CA ALA A 129 12.92 -11.46 7.54
C ALA A 129 13.21 -10.17 6.74
N LEU A 130 14.48 -9.91 6.41
CA LEU A 130 14.88 -8.78 5.59
C LEU A 130 14.35 -8.89 4.15
N TRP A 131 14.51 -10.06 3.51
CA TRP A 131 13.99 -10.30 2.16
C TRP A 131 12.48 -10.18 2.07
N THR A 132 11.76 -10.72 3.06
CA THR A 132 10.30 -10.57 3.12
C THR A 132 9.89 -9.11 3.32
N LEU A 133 10.61 -8.34 4.15
CA LEU A 133 10.36 -6.91 4.33
C LEU A 133 10.63 -6.10 3.04
N ILE A 134 11.68 -6.44 2.28
CA ILE A 134 11.95 -5.87 0.96
C ILE A 134 10.80 -6.16 0.00
N ALA A 135 10.26 -7.39 0.00
CA ALA A 135 9.11 -7.74 -0.82
C ALA A 135 7.87 -6.92 -0.45
N VAL A 136 7.63 -6.66 0.84
CA VAL A 136 6.54 -5.76 1.29
C VAL A 136 6.75 -4.34 0.75
N VAL A 137 7.96 -3.79 0.82
CA VAL A 137 8.28 -2.47 0.26
C VAL A 137 8.02 -2.43 -1.25
N ALA A 138 8.42 -3.46 -1.98
CA ALA A 138 8.18 -3.56 -3.42
C ALA A 138 6.67 -3.53 -3.74
N TRP A 139 5.85 -4.26 -2.98
CA TRP A 139 4.39 -4.20 -3.13
C TRP A 139 3.84 -2.80 -2.89
N ARG A 140 4.28 -2.10 -1.83
CA ARG A 140 3.84 -0.73 -1.56
C ARG A 140 4.23 0.24 -2.66
N LEU A 141 5.42 0.08 -3.25
CA LEU A 141 5.85 0.89 -4.38
C LEU A 141 4.96 0.65 -5.60
N ILE A 142 4.65 -0.61 -5.93
CA ILE A 142 3.73 -0.97 -7.02
C ILE A 142 2.36 -0.32 -6.81
N PHE A 143 1.79 -0.41 -5.60
CA PHE A 143 0.50 0.19 -5.28
C PHE A 143 0.52 1.71 -5.27
N ALA A 144 1.60 2.33 -4.79
CA ALA A 144 1.76 3.77 -4.84
C ALA A 144 1.81 4.28 -6.30
N VAL A 145 2.58 3.62 -7.16
CA VAL A 145 2.64 3.96 -8.60
C VAL A 145 1.29 3.74 -9.27
N TRP A 146 0.63 2.62 -9.01
CA TRP A 146 -0.70 2.34 -9.55
C TRP A 146 -1.72 3.40 -9.10
N GLY A 147 -1.75 3.71 -7.81
CA GLY A 147 -2.60 4.76 -7.24
C GLY A 147 -2.32 6.14 -7.83
N CYS A 148 -1.06 6.47 -8.12
CA CYS A 148 -0.68 7.70 -8.82
C CYS A 148 -1.21 7.74 -10.26
N VAL A 149 -1.14 6.62 -10.99
CA VAL A 149 -1.73 6.50 -12.33
C VAL A 149 -3.25 6.75 -12.26
N ASP A 150 -3.94 6.13 -11.32
CA ASP A 150 -5.38 6.33 -11.11
C ASP A 150 -5.72 7.78 -10.74
N CYS A 151 -4.95 8.40 -9.84
CA CYS A 151 -5.08 9.81 -9.47
C CYS A 151 -4.94 10.73 -10.69
N SER A 152 -3.92 10.49 -11.52
CA SER A 152 -3.65 11.29 -12.71
C SER A 152 -4.77 11.14 -13.76
N GLY A 153 -5.32 9.93 -13.91
CA GLY A 153 -6.45 9.65 -14.79
C GLY A 153 -7.71 10.41 -14.36
N ASP A 154 -8.01 10.39 -13.05
CA ASP A 154 -9.14 11.12 -12.48
C ASP A 154 -8.98 12.64 -12.58
N ALA A 155 -7.77 13.16 -12.36
CA ALA A 155 -7.46 14.57 -12.55
C ALA A 155 -7.66 15.01 -14.02
N ARG A 156 -7.16 14.22 -14.97
CA ARG A 156 -7.34 14.47 -16.42
C ARG A 156 -8.82 14.44 -16.81
N ARG A 157 -9.60 13.49 -16.29
CA ARG A 157 -11.05 13.40 -16.52
C ARG A 157 -11.79 14.59 -15.92
N ALA A 158 -11.42 15.03 -14.72
CA ALA A 158 -12.02 16.20 -14.08
C ALA A 158 -11.72 17.49 -14.87
N ALA A 159 -10.48 17.65 -15.37
CA ALA A 159 -10.10 18.77 -16.24
C ALA A 159 -10.93 18.80 -17.53
N ARG A 160 -11.07 17.65 -18.22
CA ARG A 160 -11.92 17.54 -19.43
C ARG A 160 -13.39 17.90 -19.16
N ARG A 161 -13.95 17.51 -18.01
CA ARG A 161 -15.32 17.88 -17.61
C ARG A 161 -15.47 19.39 -17.39
N ARG A 162 -14.50 20.03 -16.72
CA ARG A 162 -14.48 21.48 -16.54
C ARG A 162 -14.39 22.21 -17.88
N GLN A 163 -13.57 21.73 -18.80
CA GLN A 163 -13.44 22.29 -20.15
C GLN A 163 -14.74 22.17 -20.96
N ARG A 164 -15.43 21.02 -20.90
CA ARG A 164 -16.75 20.85 -21.54
C ARG A 164 -17.82 21.78 -20.96
N ARG A 165 -17.83 21.98 -19.63
CA ARG A 165 -18.76 22.93 -18.99
C ARG A 165 -18.47 24.37 -19.40
N ARG A 166 -17.19 24.75 -19.51
CA ARG A 166 -16.79 26.06 -20.03
C ARG A 166 -17.20 26.25 -21.50
N ARG A 167 -17.04 25.22 -22.35
CA ARG A 167 -17.52 25.26 -23.74
C ARG A 167 -19.03 25.46 -23.80
N ARG A 168 -19.82 24.66 -23.08
CA ARG A 168 -21.28 24.84 -23.00
C ARG A 168 -21.70 26.24 -22.52
N ARG A 169 -21.04 26.77 -21.50
CA ARG A 169 -21.32 28.13 -21.02
C ARG A 169 -20.96 29.23 -22.03
N ASN A 170 -20.01 28.95 -22.92
CA ASN A 170 -19.59 29.85 -23.99
C ASN A 170 -20.15 29.41 -25.35
N ASP A 171 -21.15 28.52 -25.40
CA ASP A 171 -21.79 28.14 -26.66
C ASP A 171 -22.67 29.33 -27.11
N PRO A 172 -22.43 29.92 -28.30
CA PRO A 172 -23.13 31.13 -28.74
C PRO A 172 -24.65 30.93 -28.85
N TRP A 173 -25.08 29.70 -29.10
CA TRP A 173 -26.49 29.32 -29.25
C TRP A 173 -27.31 29.51 -27.96
N ASP A 174 -26.71 29.28 -26.78
CA ASP A 174 -27.35 29.54 -25.48
C ASP A 174 -27.42 31.05 -25.16
N GLN A 175 -26.55 31.87 -25.76
CA GLN A 175 -26.55 33.33 -25.60
C GLN A 175 -27.48 34.06 -26.57
N MET A 176 -27.84 33.44 -27.71
CA MET A 176 -28.73 34.04 -28.72
C MET A 176 -30.22 33.84 -28.41
N GLY A 177 -30.59 33.17 -27.32
CA GLY A 177 -31.99 33.10 -26.86
C GLY A 177 -32.94 32.41 -27.85
N ILE A 178 -32.45 31.48 -28.68
CA ILE A 178 -33.31 30.69 -29.57
C ILE A 178 -33.74 29.42 -28.83
N LEU A 179 -34.66 29.59 -27.89
CA LEU A 179 -35.59 28.60 -27.36
C LEU A 179 -36.77 29.32 -26.71
#